data_AF-A0A498GGL3-F1
#
_entry.id   AF-A0A498GGL3-F1
#
_cell.length_a   1.000
_cell.length_b   1.000
_cell.length_c   1.000
_cell.angle_alpha   90.00
_cell.angle_beta   90.00
_cell.angle_gamma   90.00
#
_symmetry.space_group_name_H-M   'P 1'
#
loop_
_entity.id
_entity.type
_entity.pdbx_description
1 polymer ?
#
loop_
_entity_poly.entity_id
_entity_poly.type
_entity_poly.pdbx_seq_one_letter_code
_entity_poly.pdbx_strand_id
1 'polypeptide(L)'
;MQPTDISWCKYSWSPVTGCTRHGPECSNCWAEAFTRRQAARDNAPEYMDDLEWTQANAEAVVDTHEDRLDEPLTYSYPDGPGRIFVVSMGDIFHREVPASFIRRVIAIARQLPEHEFVFLTKRPERAAEIEVSWPDNAIVGTSVGSGPGGEYPDTTHRIEQLRNVDARRWVSFEPLIEPVGGVELDHIEWAVVGGENASDDVRREMDHKWARDILRQCRRDDVAFHFKQSSAATNETGTRLTVNSCFKIRGDLLHSFRDRGAANSLTEDPPSHPLRQGQTRRPSLVLPPGVPHASHAVVLRHSIRSRQCRAGQQADYRRTERGCRGSSPS
;
A
#
# COMPACT_ATOMS: atom_id res chain seq x y z
N MET A 1 16.30 4.65 15.50
CA MET A 1 16.11 3.42 14.68
C MET A 1 15.75 2.26 15.59
N GLN A 2 14.84 1.39 15.17
CA GLN A 2 14.43 0.20 15.95
C GLN A 2 13.79 -0.86 15.04
N PRO A 3 13.76 -2.15 15.45
CA PRO A 3 12.89 -3.14 14.83
C PRO A 3 11.42 -2.75 15.00
N THR A 4 10.54 -3.21 14.11
CA THR A 4 9.12 -2.87 14.15
C THR A 4 8.23 -4.09 13.95
N ASP A 5 7.04 -4.05 14.55
CA ASP A 5 5.99 -5.06 14.38
C ASP A 5 5.10 -4.78 13.15
N ILE A 6 5.39 -3.73 12.38
CA ILE A 6 4.68 -3.44 11.14
C ILE A 6 4.98 -4.57 10.15
N SER A 7 3.98 -5.38 9.81
CA SER A 7 4.16 -6.66 9.10
C SER A 7 4.87 -6.60 7.75
N TRP A 8 5.03 -5.40 7.19
CA TRP A 8 5.67 -5.14 5.91
C TRP A 8 6.99 -4.36 5.99
N CYS A 9 7.49 -4.09 7.20
CA CYS A 9 8.79 -3.47 7.44
C CYS A 9 9.57 -4.23 8.51
N LYS A 10 10.90 -4.21 8.40
CA LYS A 10 11.78 -4.81 9.40
C LYS A 10 12.20 -3.78 10.46
N TYR A 11 12.36 -2.52 10.04
CA TYR A 11 12.78 -1.42 10.89
C TYR A 11 11.89 -0.19 10.73
N SER A 12 11.92 0.70 11.71
CA SER A 12 11.35 2.04 11.61
C SER A 12 12.38 3.12 11.91
N TRP A 13 12.33 4.18 11.13
CA TRP A 13 13.14 5.39 11.26
C TRP A 13 12.24 6.62 11.25
N SER A 14 12.25 7.42 12.32
CA SER A 14 11.37 8.60 12.43
C SER A 14 12.18 9.87 12.68
N PRO A 15 12.79 10.46 11.63
CA PRO A 15 13.47 11.75 11.70
C PRO A 15 12.48 12.93 11.74
N VAL A 16 11.17 12.66 11.66
CA VAL A 16 10.08 13.63 11.83
C VAL A 16 9.08 13.04 12.82
N THR A 17 8.50 13.90 13.66
CA THR A 17 7.30 13.58 14.45
C THR A 17 6.23 14.61 14.19
N GLY A 18 4.98 14.22 14.34
CA GLY A 18 3.86 15.14 14.17
C GLY A 18 3.26 15.14 12.78
N CYS A 19 2.00 15.56 12.73
CA CYS A 19 1.26 15.78 11.50
C CYS A 19 0.06 16.69 11.80
N THR A 20 -0.75 16.96 10.78
CA THR A 20 -2.10 17.49 10.92
C THR A 20 -3.07 16.59 10.18
N ARG A 21 -4.33 16.52 10.65
CA ARG A 21 -5.35 15.68 10.02
C ARG A 21 -5.50 16.03 8.54
N HIS A 22 -5.47 15.01 7.68
CA HIS A 22 -5.59 15.17 6.24
C HIS A 22 -6.52 14.10 5.67
N GLY A 23 -7.82 14.27 5.92
CA GLY A 23 -8.86 13.34 5.48
C GLY A 23 -9.53 12.55 6.61
N PRO A 24 -10.62 11.83 6.28
CA PRO A 24 -11.45 11.11 7.24
C PRO A 24 -10.70 9.98 7.95
N GLU A 25 -9.62 9.45 7.38
CA GLU A 25 -8.82 8.38 7.95
C GLU A 25 -8.08 8.81 9.22
N CYS A 26 -7.96 10.12 9.47
CA CYS A 26 -7.25 10.67 10.62
C CYS A 26 -8.11 10.80 11.89
N SER A 27 -9.42 10.54 11.85
CA SER A 27 -10.32 10.78 13.00
C SER A 27 -9.91 10.01 14.27
N ASN A 28 -9.40 8.80 14.13
CA ASN A 28 -8.89 7.96 15.22
C ASN A 28 -7.37 7.74 15.10
N CYS A 29 -6.62 8.80 14.78
CA CYS A 29 -5.18 8.70 14.52
C CYS A 29 -4.41 8.12 15.73
N TRP A 30 -3.86 6.91 15.55
CA TRP A 30 -3.06 6.24 16.57
C TRP A 30 -1.83 7.05 16.99
N ALA A 31 -1.16 7.72 16.04
CA ALA A 31 0.04 8.51 16.31
C ALA A 31 -0.28 9.74 17.19
N GLU A 32 -1.36 10.47 16.89
CA GLU A 32 -1.85 11.59 17.72
C GLU A 32 -2.18 11.10 19.14
N ALA A 33 -2.95 10.02 19.26
CA ALA A 33 -3.31 9.44 20.55
C ALA A 33 -2.10 8.90 21.34
N PHE A 34 -1.09 8.36 20.66
CA PHE A 34 0.16 7.95 21.27
C PHE A 34 0.95 9.15 21.78
N THR A 35 1.16 10.17 20.94
CA THR A 35 1.90 11.39 21.31
C THR A 35 1.27 12.07 22.52
N ARG A 36 -0.05 12.25 22.55
CA ARG A 36 -0.76 12.81 23.72
C ARG A 36 -0.55 12.00 24.99
N ARG A 37 -0.58 10.66 24.91
CA ARG A 37 -0.30 9.78 26.06
C ARG A 37 1.14 9.87 26.53
N GLN A 38 2.09 10.09 25.62
CA GLN A 38 3.50 10.25 25.97
C GLN A 38 3.79 11.62 26.56
N ALA A 39 3.19 12.69 26.03
CA ALA A 39 3.29 14.06 26.52
C ALA A 39 2.80 14.19 27.97
N ALA A 40 1.81 13.39 28.37
CA ALA A 40 1.29 13.35 29.74
C ALA A 40 2.22 12.69 30.79
N ARG A 41 3.40 12.19 30.40
CA ARG A 41 4.37 11.58 31.33
C ARG A 41 5.29 12.65 31.91
N ASP A 42 5.69 12.50 33.18
CA ASP A 42 6.57 13.46 33.89
C ASP A 42 7.92 13.74 33.20
N ASN A 43 8.36 12.83 32.32
CA ASN A 43 9.63 12.91 31.59
C ASN A 43 9.43 12.89 30.06
N ALA A 44 8.30 13.41 29.58
CA ALA A 44 8.06 13.54 28.15
C ALA A 44 9.19 14.33 27.47
N PRO A 45 9.68 13.88 26.29
CA PRO A 45 10.57 14.69 25.48
C PRO A 45 9.93 16.03 25.11
N GLU A 46 10.74 17.09 25.00
CA GLU A 46 10.26 18.46 24.72
C GLU A 46 9.43 18.57 23.43
N TYR A 47 9.73 17.75 22.41
CA TYR A 47 8.99 17.71 21.14
C TYR A 47 7.63 17.01 21.21
N MET A 48 7.27 16.40 22.35
CA MET A 48 5.98 15.74 22.55
C MET A 48 5.02 16.66 23.26
N ASP A 49 4.03 17.14 22.52
CA ASP A 49 2.98 18.04 23.01
C ASP A 49 1.63 17.30 23.14
N ASP A 50 0.77 17.73 24.06
CA ASP A 50 -0.60 17.22 24.23
C ASP A 50 -1.65 17.93 23.35
N LEU A 51 -1.23 18.94 22.58
CA LEU A 51 -2.00 19.67 21.58
C LEU A 51 -2.59 18.74 20.51
N GLU A 52 -3.82 19.07 20.11
CA GLU A 52 -4.48 18.39 18.99
C GLU A 52 -3.74 18.64 17.66
N TRP A 53 -3.69 17.63 16.80
CA TRP A 53 -3.00 17.68 15.50
C TRP A 53 -3.84 18.39 14.44
N THR A 54 -4.13 19.65 14.71
CA THR A 54 -4.90 20.55 13.85
C THR A 54 -4.01 21.47 13.04
N GLN A 55 -4.56 22.06 11.98
CA GLN A 55 -3.79 23.00 11.15
C GLN A 55 -3.32 24.24 11.92
N ALA A 56 -4.05 24.65 12.96
CA ALA A 56 -3.70 25.79 13.82
C ALA A 56 -2.48 25.49 14.71
N ASN A 57 -2.30 24.24 15.10
CA ASN A 57 -1.19 23.81 15.98
C ASN A 57 0.01 23.28 15.18
N ALA A 58 -0.01 23.37 13.85
CA ALA A 58 0.95 22.72 12.97
C ALA A 58 2.42 23.00 13.32
N GLU A 59 2.76 24.25 13.57
CA GLU A 59 4.13 24.68 13.92
C GLU A 59 4.61 24.10 15.27
N ALA A 60 3.67 23.82 16.19
CA ALA A 60 3.98 23.26 17.51
C ALA A 60 4.04 21.73 17.49
N VAL A 61 3.18 21.07 16.71
CA VAL A 61 3.05 19.61 16.74
C VAL A 61 3.97 18.90 15.76
N VAL A 62 4.49 19.59 14.73
CA VAL A 62 5.38 19.01 13.71
C VAL A 62 6.81 19.42 13.96
N ASP A 63 7.68 18.43 14.13
CA ASP A 63 9.09 18.66 14.46
C ASP A 63 10.03 17.75 13.65
N THR A 64 11.18 18.30 13.29
CA THR A 64 12.26 17.62 12.58
C THR A 64 13.42 17.33 13.53
N HIS A 65 13.86 16.08 13.57
CA HIS A 65 14.87 15.59 14.49
C HIS A 65 16.22 15.45 13.77
N GLU A 66 17.00 16.54 13.75
CA GLU A 66 18.35 16.56 13.15
C GLU A 66 19.29 15.53 13.79
N ASP A 67 19.16 15.33 15.11
CA ASP A 67 19.90 14.33 15.88
C ASP A 67 19.61 12.89 15.43
N ARG A 68 18.47 12.67 14.77
CA ARG A 68 18.05 11.35 14.28
C ARG A 68 18.35 11.12 12.79
N LEU A 69 18.87 12.12 12.09
CA LEU A 69 19.05 12.06 10.64
C LEU A 69 20.02 10.94 10.23
N ASP A 70 21.12 10.79 10.96
CA ASP A 70 22.18 9.82 10.62
C ASP A 70 21.99 8.44 11.30
N GLU A 71 20.87 8.23 12.01
CA GLU A 71 20.60 6.95 12.67
C GLU A 71 20.69 5.74 11.72
N PRO A 72 20.16 5.77 10.48
CA PRO A 72 20.27 4.63 9.57
C PRO A 72 21.72 4.29 9.22
N LEU A 73 22.62 5.27 9.19
CA LEU A 73 24.03 5.06 8.85
C LEU A 73 24.80 4.38 9.99
N THR A 74 24.32 4.51 11.22
CA THR A 74 25.00 4.04 12.45
C THR A 74 24.31 2.85 13.10
N TYR A 75 23.09 2.52 12.66
CA TYR A 75 22.31 1.41 13.20
C TYR A 75 22.93 0.05 12.83
N SER A 76 22.87 -0.91 13.75
CA SER A 76 23.57 -2.20 13.60
C SER A 76 22.84 -3.22 12.72
N TYR A 77 21.56 -3.00 12.39
CA TYR A 77 20.72 -3.90 11.58
C TYR A 77 20.83 -5.39 12.01
N PRO A 78 20.38 -5.74 13.23
CA PRO A 78 20.64 -7.05 13.84
C PRO A 78 20.12 -8.25 13.03
N ASP A 79 19.12 -8.04 12.17
CA ASP A 79 18.50 -9.07 11.32
C ASP A 79 18.87 -8.90 9.84
N GLY A 80 19.95 -8.16 9.57
CA GLY A 80 20.45 -7.84 8.24
C GLY A 80 19.57 -6.88 7.44
N PRO A 81 19.82 -6.74 6.12
CA PRO A 81 19.10 -5.81 5.27
C PRO A 81 17.58 -6.04 5.23
N GLY A 82 16.82 -4.98 4.95
CA GLY A 82 15.35 -5.05 4.91
C GLY A 82 14.67 -3.70 4.74
N ARG A 83 13.34 -3.72 4.65
CA ARG A 83 12.49 -2.53 4.51
C ARG A 83 12.49 -1.68 5.79
N ILE A 84 12.74 -0.38 5.64
CA ILE A 84 12.75 0.64 6.70
C ILE A 84 11.55 1.56 6.48
N PHE A 85 10.63 1.60 7.44
CA PHE A 85 9.51 2.56 7.38
C PHE A 85 9.99 3.95 7.79
N VAL A 86 9.87 4.91 6.88
CA VAL A 86 10.26 6.30 7.11
C VAL A 86 9.07 7.09 7.66
N VAL A 87 9.22 7.50 8.92
CA VAL A 87 8.27 8.28 9.72
C VAL A 87 7.02 7.48 10.08
N SER A 88 7.09 6.76 11.20
CA SER A 88 5.94 6.06 11.82
C SER A 88 5.09 6.95 12.73
N MET A 89 5.60 8.12 13.10
CA MET A 89 5.01 9.01 14.10
C MET A 89 4.66 10.39 13.53
N GLY A 90 4.42 10.49 12.22
CA GLY A 90 4.15 11.76 11.55
C GLY A 90 3.93 11.63 10.05
N ASP A 91 4.17 12.70 9.31
CA ASP A 91 4.19 12.71 7.84
C ASP A 91 5.37 13.55 7.35
N ILE A 92 6.35 12.92 6.70
CA ILE A 92 7.57 13.61 6.24
C ILE A 92 7.28 14.68 5.19
N PHE A 93 6.17 14.58 4.46
CA PHE A 93 5.75 15.57 3.47
C PHE A 93 4.73 16.55 4.06
N HIS A 94 4.68 16.71 5.39
CA HIS A 94 3.92 17.78 6.00
C HIS A 94 4.47 19.16 5.60
N ARG A 95 3.60 20.17 5.55
CA ARG A 95 3.97 21.52 5.08
C ARG A 95 5.05 22.20 5.92
N GLU A 96 5.07 21.88 7.21
CA GLU A 96 6.05 22.41 8.18
C GLU A 96 7.41 21.70 8.10
N VAL A 97 7.51 20.55 7.42
CA VAL A 97 8.81 19.88 7.20
C VAL A 97 9.53 20.56 6.04
N PRO A 98 10.72 21.17 6.25
CA PRO A 98 11.42 21.88 5.19
C PRO A 98 11.84 20.94 4.05
N ALA A 99 11.66 21.35 2.79
CA ALA A 99 12.08 20.55 1.63
C ALA A 99 13.57 20.18 1.65
N SER A 100 14.42 21.03 2.23
CA SER A 100 15.85 20.75 2.45
C SER A 100 16.08 19.60 3.44
N PHE A 101 15.24 19.46 4.47
CA PHE A 101 15.28 18.33 5.40
C PHE A 101 14.86 17.04 4.70
N ILE A 102 13.75 17.07 3.94
CA ILE A 102 13.27 15.92 3.15
C ILE A 102 14.36 15.43 2.19
N ARG A 103 15.03 16.34 1.46
CA ARG A 103 16.14 15.99 0.57
C ARG A 103 17.31 15.32 1.30
N ARG A 104 17.62 15.72 2.53
CA ARG A 104 18.66 15.07 3.35
C ARG A 104 18.23 13.67 3.79
N VAL A 105 16.98 13.48 4.20
CA VAL A 105 16.44 12.14 4.51
C VAL A 105 16.55 11.21 3.30
N ILE A 106 16.20 11.69 2.11
CA ILE A 106 16.34 10.92 0.86
C ILE A 106 17.81 10.65 0.52
N ALA A 107 18.73 11.57 0.86
CA ALA A 107 20.16 11.36 0.69
C ALA A 107 20.72 10.26 1.62
N ILE A 108 20.17 10.09 2.82
CA ILE A 108 20.49 8.94 3.69
C ILE A 108 20.00 7.64 3.05
N ALA A 109 18.77 7.61 2.55
CA ALA A 109 18.23 6.44 1.85
C ALA A 109 19.14 5.99 0.70
N ARG A 110 19.62 6.95 -0.12
CA ARG A 110 20.53 6.69 -1.25
C ARG A 110 21.86 6.05 -0.84
N GLN A 111 22.34 6.30 0.38
CA GLN A 111 23.62 5.78 0.85
C GLN A 111 23.57 4.32 1.30
N LEU A 112 22.37 3.74 1.43
CA LEU A 112 22.13 2.40 1.97
C LEU A 112 21.33 1.54 0.96
N PRO A 113 21.88 1.25 -0.24
CA PRO A 113 21.17 0.56 -1.32
C PRO A 113 20.75 -0.88 -0.99
N GLU A 114 21.30 -1.49 0.04
CA GLU A 114 20.90 -2.80 0.56
C GLU A 114 19.55 -2.77 1.29
N HIS A 115 19.08 -1.59 1.71
CA HIS A 115 17.80 -1.37 2.37
C HIS A 115 16.80 -0.71 1.44
N GLU A 116 15.53 -1.05 1.58
CA GLU A 116 14.43 -0.32 0.94
C GLU A 116 13.81 0.67 1.93
N PHE A 117 13.69 1.93 1.55
CA PHE A 117 13.09 2.99 2.37
C PHE A 117 11.65 3.22 1.93
N VAL A 118 10.72 2.88 2.81
CA VAL A 118 9.28 2.96 2.55
C VAL A 118 8.76 4.27 3.13
N PHE A 119 8.36 5.20 2.26
CA PHE A 119 7.73 6.46 2.62
C PHE A 119 6.21 6.32 2.49
N LEU A 120 5.45 6.84 3.47
CA LEU A 120 3.99 6.89 3.42
C LEU A 120 3.51 8.30 3.73
N THR A 121 2.55 8.81 2.98
CA THR A 121 1.97 10.13 3.21
C THR A 121 0.47 10.16 2.92
N LYS A 122 -0.20 11.22 3.37
CA LYS A 122 -1.52 11.58 2.85
C LYS A 122 -1.46 12.79 1.91
N ARG A 123 -0.26 13.30 1.62
CA ARG A 123 0.05 14.50 0.82
C ARG A 123 0.96 14.17 -0.38
N PRO A 124 0.58 13.23 -1.26
CA PRO A 124 1.42 12.82 -2.39
C PRO A 124 1.73 13.97 -3.36
N GLU A 125 0.89 15.00 -3.43
CA GLU A 125 1.16 16.23 -4.19
C GLU A 125 2.44 16.92 -3.71
N ARG A 126 2.64 17.02 -2.39
CA ARG A 126 3.86 17.61 -1.84
C ARG A 126 5.07 16.71 -2.04
N ALA A 127 4.88 15.38 -2.04
CA ALA A 127 5.96 14.45 -2.39
C ALA A 127 6.43 14.65 -3.85
N ALA A 128 5.51 14.95 -4.77
CA ALA A 128 5.82 15.22 -6.17
C ALA A 128 6.53 16.57 -6.39
N GLU A 129 6.31 17.55 -5.52
CA GLU A 129 7.00 18.84 -5.54
C GLU A 129 8.47 18.78 -5.06
N ILE A 130 8.88 17.68 -4.42
CA ILE A 130 10.26 17.54 -3.94
C ILE A 130 11.19 17.32 -5.12
N GLU A 131 11.92 18.35 -5.50
CA GLU A 131 12.96 18.29 -6.53
C GLU A 131 14.13 17.41 -6.07
N VAL A 132 14.08 16.13 -6.41
CA VAL A 132 15.11 15.13 -6.09
C VAL A 132 15.10 14.01 -7.12
N SER A 133 16.28 13.47 -7.41
CA SER A 133 16.40 12.19 -8.09
C SER A 133 16.19 11.08 -7.05
N TRP A 134 15.01 10.47 -7.04
CA TRP A 134 14.70 9.38 -6.12
C TRP A 134 15.66 8.21 -6.34
N PRO A 135 16.25 7.64 -5.28
CA PRO A 135 17.08 6.46 -5.43
C PRO A 135 16.20 5.21 -5.65
N ASP A 136 16.72 4.20 -6.36
CA ASP A 136 15.99 2.96 -6.69
C ASP A 136 15.46 2.20 -5.47
N ASN A 137 16.05 2.44 -4.31
CA ASN A 137 15.67 1.84 -3.04
C ASN A 137 14.64 2.66 -2.25
N ALA A 138 14.11 3.77 -2.78
CA ALA A 138 13.01 4.51 -2.18
C ALA A 138 11.65 4.11 -2.81
N ILE A 139 10.69 3.79 -1.95
CA ILE A 139 9.32 3.44 -2.34
C ILE A 139 8.37 4.44 -1.69
N VAL A 140 7.69 5.25 -2.50
CA VAL A 140 6.80 6.32 -2.02
C VAL A 140 5.35 5.90 -2.16
N GLY A 141 4.57 6.07 -1.11
CA GLY A 141 3.17 5.68 -1.14
C GLY A 141 2.24 6.67 -0.48
N THR A 142 0.95 6.49 -0.78
CA THR A 142 -0.12 7.31 -0.22
C THR A 142 -1.16 6.48 0.50
N SER A 143 -1.76 7.02 1.56
CA SER A 143 -2.92 6.43 2.21
C SER A 143 -4.25 6.87 1.56
N VAL A 144 -5.17 5.93 1.39
CA VAL A 144 -6.55 6.14 0.89
C VAL A 144 -7.51 5.26 1.70
N GLY A 145 -8.53 5.83 2.34
CA GLY A 145 -9.49 5.06 3.13
C GLY A 145 -10.94 5.12 2.68
N SER A 146 -11.25 6.04 1.75
CA SER A 146 -12.62 6.44 1.40
C SER A 146 -12.76 6.74 -0.09
N GLY A 147 -13.93 6.45 -0.66
CA GLY A 147 -14.18 6.50 -2.10
C GLY A 147 -15.35 7.39 -2.50
N PRO A 148 -15.56 7.60 -3.81
CA PRO A 148 -16.69 8.38 -4.30
C PRO A 148 -18.04 7.76 -3.93
N GLY A 149 -18.93 8.58 -3.36
CA GLY A 149 -20.31 8.18 -3.05
C GLY A 149 -20.47 7.40 -1.74
N GLY A 150 -19.42 7.33 -0.92
CA GLY A 150 -19.46 6.81 0.44
C GLY A 150 -20.07 7.78 1.47
N GLU A 151 -19.88 7.45 2.74
CA GLU A 151 -20.22 8.30 3.89
C GLU A 151 -19.18 9.41 4.08
N TYR A 152 -17.91 9.12 3.75
CA TYR A 152 -16.79 10.01 3.99
C TYR A 152 -16.33 10.74 2.72
N PRO A 153 -15.61 11.88 2.85
CA PRO A 153 -14.99 12.53 1.71
C PRO A 153 -14.04 11.60 0.96
N ASP A 154 -14.14 11.57 -0.36
CA ASP A 154 -13.31 10.74 -1.24
C ASP A 154 -11.81 11.10 -1.14
N THR A 155 -10.97 10.07 -0.99
CA THR A 155 -9.51 10.20 -0.90
C THR A 155 -8.77 9.48 -2.02
N THR A 156 -9.48 8.84 -2.95
CA THR A 156 -8.89 8.08 -4.07
C THR A 156 -8.10 8.95 -5.05
N HIS A 157 -8.41 10.25 -5.14
CA HIS A 157 -7.65 11.23 -5.93
C HIS A 157 -6.15 11.27 -5.59
N ARG A 158 -5.77 10.85 -4.38
CA ARG A 158 -4.35 10.74 -3.97
C ARG A 158 -3.56 9.74 -4.80
N ILE A 159 -4.20 8.69 -5.31
CA ILE A 159 -3.54 7.70 -6.17
C ILE A 159 -3.09 8.37 -7.47
N GLU A 160 -3.91 9.25 -8.02
CA GLU A 160 -3.56 10.02 -9.22
C GLU A 160 -2.43 11.02 -8.93
N GLN A 161 -2.49 11.71 -7.80
CA GLN A 161 -1.41 12.62 -7.38
C GLN A 161 -0.07 11.87 -7.21
N LEU A 162 -0.09 10.65 -6.67
CA LEU A 162 1.10 9.82 -6.47
C LEU A 162 1.79 9.47 -7.80
N ARG A 163 1.08 9.42 -8.93
CA ARG A 163 1.67 9.17 -10.25
C ARG A 163 2.70 10.23 -10.66
N ASN A 164 2.60 11.43 -10.10
CA ASN A 164 3.55 12.51 -10.36
C ASN A 164 4.87 12.37 -9.58
N VAL A 165 4.98 11.41 -8.66
CA VAL A 165 6.23 11.12 -7.95
C VAL A 165 7.07 10.17 -8.81
N ASP A 166 8.25 10.60 -9.24
CA ASP A 166 9.19 9.79 -10.05
C ASP A 166 10.00 8.82 -9.18
N ALA A 167 9.32 7.89 -8.52
CA ALA A 167 9.88 6.84 -7.68
C ALA A 167 9.10 5.54 -7.86
N ARG A 168 9.56 4.45 -7.23
CA ARG A 168 8.74 3.25 -7.01
C ARG A 168 7.55 3.61 -6.14
N ARG A 169 6.36 3.06 -6.42
CA ARG A 169 5.10 3.52 -5.80
C ARG A 169 4.34 2.40 -5.11
N TRP A 170 3.66 2.73 -4.02
CA TRP A 170 2.75 1.83 -3.32
C TRP A 170 1.51 2.55 -2.78
N VAL A 171 0.44 1.81 -2.48
CA VAL A 171 -0.79 2.40 -1.91
C VAL A 171 -1.16 1.69 -0.61
N SER A 172 -1.45 2.47 0.41
CA SER A 172 -1.98 1.99 1.68
C SER A 172 -3.47 2.28 1.76
N PHE A 173 -4.29 1.25 1.65
CA PHE A 173 -5.72 1.35 1.89
C PHE A 173 -6.02 1.26 3.40
N GLU A 174 -5.55 2.26 4.16
CA GLU A 174 -5.61 2.25 5.62
C GLU A 174 -5.87 3.62 6.29
N PRO A 175 -6.69 3.61 7.35
CA PRO A 175 -7.76 2.64 7.59
C PRO A 175 -8.76 2.60 6.43
N LEU A 176 -9.12 1.39 5.97
CA LEU A 176 -10.20 1.21 4.99
C LEU A 176 -11.56 1.31 5.71
N ILE A 177 -12.13 2.50 5.70
CA ILE A 177 -13.33 2.85 6.48
C ILE A 177 -14.62 2.73 5.66
N GLU A 178 -14.52 2.63 4.34
CA GLU A 178 -15.63 2.44 3.41
C GLU A 178 -15.13 1.89 2.05
N PRO A 179 -15.98 1.51 1.07
CA PRO A 179 -15.49 1.05 -0.22
C PRO A 179 -14.87 2.20 -1.04
N VAL A 180 -13.69 1.94 -1.61
CA VAL A 180 -12.96 2.92 -2.45
C VAL A 180 -13.39 2.93 -3.93
N GLY A 181 -14.35 2.08 -4.31
CA GLY A 181 -14.77 1.95 -5.70
C GLY A 181 -13.68 1.38 -6.63
N GLY A 182 -13.77 1.74 -7.91
CA GLY A 182 -12.78 1.38 -8.92
C GLY A 182 -11.63 2.39 -8.92
N VAL A 183 -10.41 1.90 -8.74
CA VAL A 183 -9.17 2.68 -8.80
C VAL A 183 -8.23 2.06 -9.83
N GLU A 184 -7.45 2.92 -10.48
CA GLU A 184 -6.43 2.52 -11.44
C GLU A 184 -5.11 2.34 -10.70
N LEU A 185 -4.55 1.12 -10.71
CA LEU A 185 -3.32 0.79 -9.99
C LEU A 185 -2.11 0.61 -10.91
N ASP A 186 -2.20 1.05 -12.17
CA ASP A 186 -1.07 1.03 -13.10
C ASP A 186 0.18 1.68 -12.49
N HIS A 187 1.32 0.99 -12.56
CA HIS A 187 2.61 1.42 -12.01
C HIS A 187 2.66 1.56 -10.48
N ILE A 188 1.73 0.92 -9.77
CA ILE A 188 1.81 0.66 -8.32
C ILE A 188 2.41 -0.73 -8.12
N GLU A 189 3.48 -0.84 -7.34
CA GLU A 189 4.14 -2.14 -7.12
C GLU A 189 3.41 -2.97 -6.06
N TRP A 190 2.80 -2.29 -5.09
CA TRP A 190 2.28 -2.93 -3.90
C TRP A 190 1.11 -2.17 -3.28
N ALA A 191 0.08 -2.91 -2.85
CA ALA A 191 -1.07 -2.42 -2.13
C ALA A 191 -1.17 -3.10 -0.76
N VAL A 192 -1.32 -2.29 0.29
CA VAL A 192 -1.61 -2.76 1.64
C VAL A 192 -3.05 -2.45 1.97
N VAL A 193 -3.77 -3.38 2.60
CA VAL A 193 -5.14 -3.16 3.07
C VAL A 193 -5.27 -3.50 4.54
N GLY A 194 -5.85 -2.59 5.32
CA GLY A 194 -6.01 -2.76 6.75
C GLY A 194 -7.18 -1.97 7.33
N GLY A 195 -7.86 -2.60 8.29
CA GLY A 195 -8.89 -1.95 9.08
C GLY A 195 -8.33 -0.98 10.13
N GLU A 196 -9.24 -0.20 10.72
CA GLU A 196 -8.88 0.79 11.73
C GLU A 196 -8.38 0.13 13.03
N ASN A 197 -7.32 0.69 13.60
CA ASN A 197 -6.88 0.35 14.95
C ASN A 197 -7.40 1.39 15.93
N ALA A 198 -8.47 1.04 16.64
CA ALA A 198 -9.04 1.84 17.71
C ALA A 198 -9.87 0.96 18.65
N SER A 199 -10.19 1.48 19.84
CA SER A 199 -11.04 0.79 20.80
C SER A 199 -12.45 0.55 20.24
N ASP A 200 -13.12 -0.51 20.70
CA ASP A 200 -14.40 -0.98 20.14
C ASP A 200 -15.51 0.08 20.16
N ASP A 201 -15.44 1.06 21.06
CA ASP A 201 -16.40 2.15 21.22
C ASP A 201 -16.29 3.26 20.16
N VAL A 202 -15.14 3.40 19.51
CA VAL A 202 -14.88 4.47 18.51
C VAL A 202 -14.42 3.95 17.15
N ARG A 203 -14.04 2.66 17.06
CA ARG A 203 -13.51 2.05 15.85
C ARG A 203 -14.56 1.97 14.75
N ARG A 204 -14.16 2.36 13.55
CA ARG A 204 -14.89 2.12 12.30
C ARG A 204 -14.56 0.74 11.76
N GLU A 205 -15.59 -0.09 11.60
CA GLU A 205 -15.44 -1.46 11.13
C GLU A 205 -15.28 -1.53 9.61
N MET A 206 -14.23 -2.22 9.17
CA MET A 206 -14.02 -2.55 7.76
C MET A 206 -14.84 -3.79 7.36
N ASP A 207 -15.74 -3.66 6.37
CA ASP A 207 -16.27 -4.84 5.69
C ASP A 207 -15.18 -5.48 4.82
N HIS A 208 -14.83 -6.73 5.12
CA HIS A 208 -13.86 -7.52 4.33
C HIS A 208 -14.23 -7.64 2.84
N LYS A 209 -15.47 -7.35 2.45
CA LYS A 209 -15.84 -7.22 1.04
C LYS A 209 -15.04 -6.12 0.35
N TRP A 210 -14.83 -4.98 0.98
CA TRP A 210 -14.06 -3.88 0.41
C TRP A 210 -12.61 -4.28 0.16
N ALA A 211 -11.98 -4.97 1.12
CA ALA A 211 -10.65 -5.54 0.95
C ALA A 211 -10.57 -6.58 -0.17
N ARG A 212 -11.59 -7.43 -0.33
CA ARG A 212 -11.68 -8.38 -1.46
C ARG A 212 -11.86 -7.66 -2.80
N ASP A 213 -12.60 -6.56 -2.83
CA ASP A 213 -12.80 -5.76 -4.03
C ASP A 213 -11.45 -5.15 -4.47
N ILE A 214 -10.64 -4.65 -3.53
CA ILE A 214 -9.25 -4.19 -3.81
C ILE A 214 -8.35 -5.34 -4.28
N LEU A 215 -8.40 -6.52 -3.64
CA LEU A 215 -7.63 -7.70 -4.10
C LEU A 215 -7.94 -8.07 -5.56
N ARG A 216 -9.21 -7.95 -5.99
CA ARG A 216 -9.57 -8.20 -7.40
C ARG A 216 -8.96 -7.17 -8.35
N GLN A 217 -8.88 -5.90 -7.93
CA GLN A 217 -8.24 -4.84 -8.69
C GLN A 217 -6.72 -5.05 -8.77
N CYS A 218 -6.07 -5.39 -7.66
CA CYS A 218 -4.65 -5.76 -7.65
C CYS A 218 -4.35 -6.92 -8.61
N ARG A 219 -5.20 -7.96 -8.65
CA ARG A 219 -5.06 -9.07 -9.61
C ARG A 219 -5.27 -8.66 -11.07
N ARG A 220 -6.15 -7.70 -11.32
CA ARG A 220 -6.40 -7.15 -12.66
C ARG A 220 -5.16 -6.38 -13.16
N ASP A 221 -4.51 -5.66 -12.26
CA ASP A 221 -3.44 -4.70 -12.57
C ASP A 221 -2.02 -5.24 -12.27
N ASP A 222 -1.90 -6.53 -11.92
CA ASP A 222 -0.65 -7.21 -11.55
C ASP A 222 0.12 -6.55 -10.39
N VAL A 223 -0.61 -6.12 -9.36
CA VAL A 223 -0.07 -5.44 -8.17
C VAL A 223 0.02 -6.41 -6.99
N ALA A 224 1.16 -6.40 -6.28
CA ALA A 224 1.31 -7.20 -5.07
C ALA A 224 0.30 -6.75 -4.01
N PHE A 225 -0.36 -7.70 -3.34
CA PHE A 225 -1.39 -7.41 -2.34
C PHE A 225 -0.98 -7.94 -0.97
N HIS A 226 -1.04 -7.09 0.06
CA HIS A 226 -0.83 -7.46 1.45
C HIS A 226 -2.06 -7.08 2.29
N PHE A 227 -2.74 -8.09 2.84
CA PHE A 227 -3.78 -7.84 3.83
C PHE A 227 -3.15 -7.78 5.21
N LYS A 228 -3.07 -6.56 5.78
CA LYS A 228 -2.43 -6.32 7.07
C LYS A 228 -3.31 -6.81 8.21
N GLN A 229 -4.53 -6.30 8.31
CA GLN A 229 -5.39 -6.57 9.48
C GLN A 229 -6.87 -6.30 9.25
N SER A 230 -7.71 -6.96 10.04
CA SER A 230 -9.09 -6.53 10.28
C SER A 230 -9.13 -5.28 11.16
N SER A 231 -10.30 -4.65 11.27
CA SER A 231 -10.51 -3.60 12.28
C SER A 231 -10.45 -4.24 13.68
N ALA A 232 -9.61 -3.70 14.56
CA ALA A 232 -9.37 -4.25 15.90
C ALA A 232 -8.82 -3.19 16.86
N ALA A 233 -8.80 -3.47 18.17
CA ALA A 233 -8.19 -2.59 19.18
C ALA A 233 -6.66 -2.72 19.26
N THR A 234 -6.11 -3.72 18.58
CA THR A 234 -4.68 -4.03 18.55
C THR A 234 -4.21 -4.18 17.11
N ASN A 235 -2.98 -3.75 16.83
CA ASN A 235 -2.37 -3.94 15.51
C ASN A 235 -2.21 -5.43 15.18
N GLU A 236 -2.10 -5.71 13.88
CA GLU A 236 -1.83 -7.04 13.31
C GLU A 236 -2.84 -8.11 13.78
N THR A 237 -4.10 -7.69 13.99
CA THR A 237 -5.19 -8.57 14.43
C THR A 237 -6.09 -8.94 13.27
N GLY A 238 -6.47 -10.23 13.16
CA GLY A 238 -7.27 -10.69 12.04
C GLY A 238 -6.53 -10.62 10.70
N THR A 239 -5.25 -10.98 10.66
CA THR A 239 -4.35 -10.92 9.48
C THR A 239 -4.71 -11.88 8.34
N ARG A 240 -5.86 -12.57 8.42
CA ARG A 240 -6.36 -13.43 7.36
C ARG A 240 -7.64 -12.83 6.79
N LEU A 241 -7.63 -12.62 5.47
CA LEU A 241 -8.84 -12.22 4.75
C LEU A 241 -9.78 -13.43 4.62
N THR A 242 -10.61 -13.64 5.64
CA THR A 242 -11.52 -14.79 5.71
C THR A 242 -12.83 -14.54 4.95
N VAL A 243 -13.40 -15.63 4.44
CA VAL A 243 -14.75 -15.67 3.86
C VAL A 243 -15.67 -16.35 4.86
N ASN A 244 -16.43 -15.58 5.62
CA ASN A 244 -17.50 -16.15 6.44
C ASN A 244 -18.66 -16.51 5.53
N SER A 245 -18.80 -17.80 5.21
CA SER A 245 -20.01 -18.29 4.56
C SER A 245 -21.14 -18.19 5.58
N CYS A 246 -22.00 -17.17 5.47
CA CYS A 246 -23.22 -17.10 6.27
C CYS A 246 -24.17 -18.20 5.77
N PHE A 247 -23.97 -19.43 6.22
CA PHE A 247 -25.03 -20.43 6.19
C PHE A 247 -26.06 -19.97 7.23
N LYS A 248 -27.13 -19.31 6.78
CA LYS A 248 -28.36 -19.21 7.56
C LYS A 248 -28.88 -20.63 7.75
N ILE A 249 -28.47 -21.29 8.83
CA ILE A 249 -29.16 -22.48 9.31
C ILE A 249 -30.55 -22.00 9.71
N ARG A 250 -31.57 -22.44 8.97
CA ARG A 250 -32.96 -22.27 9.39
C ARG A 250 -33.14 -23.05 10.70
N GLY A 251 -33.38 -22.32 11.78
CA GLY A 251 -33.86 -22.89 13.03
C GLY A 251 -32.76 -23.29 14.00
N ASP A 252 -32.96 -22.80 15.22
CA ASP A 252 -32.39 -23.24 16.49
C ASP A 252 -31.00 -22.72 16.90
N LEU A 253 -31.06 -21.90 17.94
CA LEU A 253 -29.96 -21.55 18.83
C LEU A 253 -29.20 -22.82 19.24
N LEU A 254 -27.88 -22.84 19.02
CA LEU A 254 -27.00 -23.63 19.86
C LEU A 254 -25.68 -22.91 20.12
N HIS A 255 -25.30 -22.96 21.39
CA HIS A 255 -24.17 -22.30 22.02
C HIS A 255 -22.80 -22.66 21.42
N SER A 256 -21.91 -21.66 21.52
CA SER A 256 -20.44 -21.72 21.54
C SER A 256 -19.76 -23.02 21.06
N PHE A 257 -19.21 -22.96 19.85
CA PHE A 257 -18.11 -23.84 19.49
C PHE A 257 -16.78 -23.18 19.88
N ARG A 258 -16.13 -23.75 20.91
CA ARG A 258 -14.69 -23.59 21.16
C ARG A 258 -13.95 -24.22 19.99
N ASP A 259 -13.21 -23.40 19.25
CA ASP A 259 -12.42 -23.84 18.11
C ASP A 259 -11.23 -24.69 18.60
N ARG A 260 -11.26 -25.98 18.28
CA ARG A 260 -10.09 -26.86 18.31
C ARG A 260 -9.60 -26.99 16.88
N GLY A 261 -8.35 -26.63 16.68
CA GLY A 261 -7.72 -26.47 15.38
C GLY A 261 -7.93 -27.63 14.40
N ALA A 262 -8.17 -27.24 13.15
CA ALA A 262 -7.81 -28.01 11.98
C ALA A 262 -7.29 -27.02 10.93
N ALA A 263 -5.97 -27.07 10.72
CA ALA A 263 -5.30 -26.31 9.69
C ALA A 263 -5.70 -26.85 8.30
N ASN A 264 -6.31 -26.01 7.48
CA ASN A 264 -6.19 -26.08 6.02
C ASN A 264 -5.61 -24.74 5.57
N SER A 265 -4.29 -24.62 5.69
CA SER A 265 -3.51 -23.53 5.11
C SER A 265 -3.23 -23.87 3.64
N LEU A 266 -3.92 -23.19 2.73
CA LEU A 266 -3.43 -22.99 1.37
C LEU A 266 -2.67 -21.66 1.36
N THR A 267 -1.41 -21.72 1.75
CA THR A 267 -0.43 -20.67 1.49
C THR A 267 0.33 -21.09 0.25
N GLU A 268 0.06 -20.45 -0.88
CA GLU A 268 0.96 -20.52 -2.03
C GLU A 268 2.07 -19.51 -1.81
N ASP A 269 3.30 -20.00 -1.62
CA ASP A 269 4.50 -19.17 -1.59
C ASP A 269 4.73 -18.51 -2.96
N PRO A 270 5.24 -17.27 -3.00
CA PRO A 270 5.61 -16.63 -4.26
C PRO A 270 6.73 -17.41 -4.97
N PRO A 271 6.73 -17.49 -6.31
CA PRO A 271 7.70 -18.28 -7.05
C PRO A 271 9.12 -17.73 -6.86
N SER A 272 9.99 -18.59 -6.35
CA SER A 272 11.43 -18.36 -6.31
C SER A 272 12.00 -18.34 -7.73
N HIS A 273 12.73 -17.28 -8.07
CA HIS A 273 13.50 -17.21 -9.31
C HIS A 273 14.50 -18.39 -9.39
N PRO A 274 14.59 -19.12 -10.51
CA PRO A 274 15.51 -20.24 -10.61
C PRO A 274 16.96 -19.76 -10.64
N LEU A 275 17.69 -20.09 -9.57
CA LEU A 275 19.15 -20.06 -9.53
C LEU A 275 19.71 -20.94 -10.64
N ARG A 276 20.35 -20.30 -11.62
CA ARG A 276 21.05 -20.94 -12.72
C ARG A 276 22.29 -21.64 -12.16
N GLN A 277 22.26 -22.97 -12.05
CA GLN A 277 23.46 -23.77 -11.81
C GLN A 277 24.41 -23.60 -13.01
N GLY A 278 25.56 -22.97 -12.78
CA GLY A 278 26.61 -22.76 -13.76
C GLY A 278 27.97 -23.04 -13.13
N GLN A 279 28.60 -24.12 -13.58
CA GLN A 279 29.92 -24.59 -13.22
C GLN A 279 30.99 -23.49 -13.33
N THR A 280 31.74 -23.24 -12.26
CA THR A 280 32.96 -22.42 -12.31
C THR A 280 34.16 -23.30 -12.67
N ARG A 281 34.54 -23.29 -13.95
CA ARG A 281 35.92 -23.54 -14.40
C ARG A 281 36.51 -22.22 -14.91
N ARG A 282 37.66 -21.81 -14.36
CA ARG A 282 38.52 -20.75 -14.94
C ARG A 282 38.95 -21.14 -16.36
N PRO A 283 39.17 -20.18 -17.29
CA PRO A 283 40.54 -19.71 -17.52
C PRO A 283 40.68 -18.25 -18.06
N SER A 284 41.96 -17.89 -18.25
CA SER A 284 42.60 -16.60 -18.51
C SER A 284 42.36 -15.94 -19.89
N LEU A 285 42.32 -14.60 -19.86
CA LEU A 285 42.93 -13.55 -20.72
C LEU A 285 43.16 -13.73 -22.25
N VAL A 286 42.66 -12.69 -22.98
CA VAL A 286 43.14 -12.01 -24.22
C VAL A 286 42.67 -12.49 -25.62
N LEU A 287 42.15 -11.51 -26.40
CA LEU A 287 41.71 -11.47 -27.82
C LEU A 287 42.72 -10.62 -28.66
N PRO A 288 42.53 -10.35 -29.99
CA PRO A 288 42.20 -11.10 -31.24
C PRO A 288 43.26 -10.74 -32.36
N PRO A 289 43.06 -10.68 -33.71
CA PRO A 289 41.90 -10.94 -34.61
C PRO A 289 42.17 -11.66 -35.97
N GLY A 290 41.10 -11.98 -36.73
CA GLY A 290 41.13 -12.29 -38.18
C GLY A 290 39.91 -13.08 -38.73
N VAL A 291 39.29 -12.59 -39.82
CA VAL A 291 37.98 -12.92 -40.45
C VAL A 291 38.22 -13.45 -41.90
N PRO A 292 37.28 -13.87 -42.81
CA PRO A 292 35.98 -14.62 -42.78
C PRO A 292 35.95 -15.88 -43.71
N HIS A 293 34.88 -16.71 -43.67
CA HIS A 293 33.97 -17.02 -44.82
C HIS A 293 32.92 -18.14 -44.55
N ALA A 294 31.65 -17.79 -44.81
CA ALA A 294 30.62 -18.45 -45.64
C ALA A 294 30.10 -19.91 -45.42
N SER A 295 28.76 -19.97 -45.32
CA SER A 295 27.82 -20.81 -46.13
C SER A 295 27.12 -22.07 -45.55
N HIS A 296 25.78 -21.99 -45.63
CA HIS A 296 24.73 -23.01 -45.89
C HIS A 296 24.28 -24.02 -44.81
N ALA A 297 22.97 -23.96 -44.47
CA ALA A 297 21.95 -25.04 -44.47
C ALA A 297 20.75 -24.61 -43.57
N VAL A 298 19.52 -24.35 -44.05
CA VAL A 298 18.43 -25.25 -44.51
C VAL A 298 17.50 -25.72 -43.36
N VAL A 299 16.21 -25.29 -43.44
CA VAL A 299 14.94 -25.99 -43.06
C VAL A 299 14.56 -25.95 -41.55
N LEU A 300 13.35 -25.64 -41.05
CA LEU A 300 11.94 -25.82 -41.45
C LEU A 300 11.04 -24.62 -41.03
N ARG A 301 10.06 -24.28 -41.88
CA ARG A 301 8.82 -23.59 -41.50
C ARG A 301 7.81 -24.61 -40.96
N HIS A 302 7.06 -24.25 -39.91
CA HIS A 302 5.73 -24.80 -39.67
C HIS A 302 4.74 -23.65 -39.48
N SER A 303 3.80 -23.55 -40.42
CA SER A 303 2.58 -22.76 -40.28
C SER A 303 1.51 -23.63 -39.64
N ILE A 304 0.72 -23.08 -38.72
CA ILE A 304 -0.64 -23.58 -38.47
C ILE A 304 -1.62 -22.44 -38.75
N ARG A 305 -2.52 -22.74 -39.68
CA ARG A 305 -3.61 -21.88 -40.14
C ARG A 305 -4.76 -21.84 -39.14
N SER A 306 -5.42 -20.70 -39.20
CA SER A 306 -6.79 -20.37 -38.81
C SER A 306 -7.83 -21.48 -38.99
N ARG A 307 -8.82 -21.48 -38.08
CA ARG A 307 -10.20 -21.86 -38.40
C ARG A 307 -11.14 -20.73 -37.97
N GLN A 308 -11.68 -20.04 -38.96
CA GLN A 308 -12.97 -19.36 -38.86
C GLN A 308 -14.08 -20.40 -39.05
N CYS A 309 -15.14 -20.30 -38.25
CA CYS A 309 -16.47 -20.75 -38.64
C CYS A 309 -17.42 -19.55 -38.50
N ARG A 310 -17.99 -19.12 -39.62
CA ARG A 310 -19.23 -18.32 -39.71
C ARG A 310 -20.40 -19.27 -39.93
N ALA A 311 -21.57 -18.96 -39.36
CA ALA A 311 -22.82 -18.66 -40.09
C ALA A 311 -24.09 -18.97 -39.27
N GLY A 312 -25.11 -18.11 -39.43
CA GLY A 312 -26.53 -18.36 -39.09
C GLY A 312 -27.16 -17.23 -38.27
N GLN A 313 -27.59 -16.11 -38.91
CA GLN A 313 -28.99 -15.78 -39.25
C GLN A 313 -29.90 -15.49 -38.04
N GLN A 314 -30.22 -14.22 -37.77
CA GLN A 314 -31.43 -13.47 -38.20
C GLN A 314 -32.74 -13.92 -37.52
N ALA A 315 -33.31 -13.04 -36.69
CA ALA A 315 -34.76 -12.83 -36.61
C ALA A 315 -35.07 -11.47 -35.94
N ASP A 316 -35.69 -10.60 -36.75
CA ASP A 316 -36.41 -9.39 -36.36
C ASP A 316 -37.55 -9.68 -35.37
N TYR A 317 -37.81 -8.73 -34.46
CA TYR A 317 -39.15 -8.55 -33.91
C TYR A 317 -39.49 -7.06 -33.79
N ARG A 318 -40.25 -6.56 -34.78
CA ARG A 318 -41.07 -5.36 -34.68
C ARG A 318 -42.54 -5.75 -34.82
N ARG A 319 -43.35 -5.36 -33.82
CA ARG A 319 -44.79 -5.04 -33.93
C ARG A 319 -45.14 -4.24 -32.65
N THR A 320 -45.33 -2.91 -32.68
CA THR A 320 -46.60 -2.17 -32.88
C THR A 320 -47.80 -2.94 -32.31
N GLU A 321 -48.65 -2.41 -31.42
CA GLU A 321 -49.35 -1.11 -31.50
C GLU A 321 -50.28 -0.90 -30.28
N ARG A 322 -50.64 0.37 -30.00
CA ARG A 322 -51.79 0.90 -29.20
C ARG A 322 -51.63 0.84 -27.66
N GLY A 323 -51.68 1.93 -26.88
CA GLY A 323 -52.24 3.27 -27.07
C GLY A 323 -53.46 3.46 -26.17
N CYS A 324 -53.34 4.23 -25.08
CA CYS A 324 -54.40 5.09 -24.55
C CYS A 324 -53.80 6.17 -23.63
N ARG A 325 -54.13 7.42 -23.98
CA ARG A 325 -54.01 8.66 -23.19
C ARG A 325 -54.99 8.54 -22.01
N GLY A 326 -54.76 9.13 -20.85
CA GLY A 326 -54.71 10.57 -20.54
C GLY A 326 -54.70 10.65 -19.01
N SER A 327 -54.05 11.62 -18.38
CA SER A 327 -54.39 13.05 -18.29
C SER A 327 -54.51 13.38 -16.80
N SER A 328 -53.51 14.08 -16.27
CA SER A 328 -53.64 15.02 -15.16
C SER A 328 -54.71 16.08 -15.51
N PRO A 329 -55.36 16.75 -14.54
CA PRO A 329 -54.74 17.69 -13.60
C PRO A 329 -55.23 17.46 -12.15
N SER A 330 -54.57 17.91 -11.08
CA SER A 330 -54.10 19.26 -10.76
C SER A 330 -53.02 19.20 -9.68
#